data_AF-K1UGD3-F1
#
_entry.id   AF-K1UGD3-F1
#
_cell.length_a   1.000
_cell.length_b   1.000
_cell.length_c   1.000
_cell.angle_alpha   90.00
_cell.angle_beta   90.00
_cell.angle_gamma   90.00
#
_symmetry.space_group_name_H-M   'P 1'
#
loop_
_entity.id
_entity.type
_entity.pdbx_description
1 polymer ?
#
loop_
_entity_poly.entity_id
_entity_poly.type
_entity_poly.pdbx_seq_one_letter_code
_entity_poly.pdbx_strand_id
1 'polypeptide(L)'
;MLYILDEPSIGLHQRDNEKLLATLKRLRDLGNTVIVVEHDEDTMYAADCIVDVGPGAGIHGGEIVCVGDVEKIKQCPNSITGKYLSGERKVPVPEKRRKGNGLFLEVRGAAENNLKNINVKIPLGEFVCVTGVSGSGKSSLVNEILYKALARDLNRAKTIPGKHKEIRGMENLDKVIAIDQSPIGRTPRSNPATYTGVFTDIRMLYAATTDAKMRGFTPSRFSFN
;
A
#
# COMPACT_ATOMS: atom_id res chain seq x y z
N MET A 1 24.98 12.89 17.01
CA MET A 1 23.68 12.45 17.57
C MET A 1 23.18 11.23 16.78
N LEU A 2 22.21 10.47 17.29
CA LEU A 2 21.60 9.35 16.57
C LEU A 2 20.21 9.74 16.07
N TYR A 3 19.98 9.56 14.77
CA TYR A 3 18.68 9.74 14.12
C TYR A 3 18.13 8.38 13.68
N ILE A 4 16.84 8.15 13.89
CA ILE A 4 16.12 6.97 13.43
C ILE A 4 14.95 7.45 12.57
N LEU A 5 14.91 6.98 11.32
CA LEU A 5 13.89 7.32 10.34
C LEU A 5 13.18 6.05 9.89
N ASP A 6 11.86 6.13 9.79
CA ASP A 6 10.99 5.03 9.39
C ASP A 6 10.40 5.33 8.01
N GLU A 7 10.84 4.59 6.99
CA GLU A 7 10.43 4.67 5.58
C GLU A 7 10.28 6.12 5.03
N PRO A 8 11.35 6.94 5.06
CA PRO A 8 11.29 8.34 4.62
C PRO A 8 11.00 8.52 3.11
N SER A 9 11.10 7.46 2.30
CA SER A 9 10.75 7.49 0.87
C SER A 9 9.25 7.40 0.61
N ILE A 10 8.40 7.08 1.60
CA ILE A 10 6.94 6.96 1.41
C ILE A 10 6.38 8.22 0.73
N GLY A 11 5.71 8.00 -0.40
CA GLY A 11 5.05 9.07 -1.16
C GLY A 11 5.99 9.95 -1.98
N LEU A 12 7.30 9.69 -1.98
CA LEU A 12 8.26 10.28 -2.89
C LEU A 12 8.29 9.53 -4.23
N HIS A 13 8.66 10.25 -5.27
CA HIS A 13 8.90 9.69 -6.59
C HIS A 13 10.39 9.42 -6.76
N GLN A 14 10.79 8.40 -7.55
CA GLN A 14 12.19 8.00 -7.70
C GLN A 14 13.15 9.17 -7.97
N ARG A 15 12.75 10.09 -8.86
CA ARG A 15 13.52 11.31 -9.16
C ARG A 15 13.86 12.17 -7.93
N ASP A 16 12.97 12.24 -6.95
CA ASP A 16 13.18 13.05 -5.75
C ASP A 16 13.94 12.28 -4.66
N ASN A 17 14.13 10.96 -4.83
CA ASN A 17 14.88 10.11 -3.92
C ASN A 17 16.35 10.52 -3.82
N GLU A 18 16.97 10.93 -4.93
CA GLU A 18 18.36 11.44 -4.93
C GLU A 18 18.58 12.59 -3.95
N LYS A 19 17.58 13.49 -3.83
CA LYS A 19 17.64 14.63 -2.90
C LYS A 19 17.51 14.19 -1.45
N LEU A 20 16.64 13.21 -1.18
CA LEU A 20 16.52 12.58 0.13
C LEU A 20 17.85 11.96 0.53
N LEU A 21 18.43 11.12 -0.33
CA LEU A 21 19.71 10.45 -0.09
C LEU A 21 20.86 11.45 0.14
N ALA A 22 20.93 12.52 -0.66
CA ALA A 22 21.92 13.58 -0.44
C ALA A 22 21.76 14.27 0.93
N THR A 23 20.51 14.47 1.38
CA THR A 23 20.22 15.06 2.69
C THR A 23 20.61 14.12 3.83
N LEU A 24 20.32 12.81 3.71
CA LEU A 24 20.71 11.81 4.70
C LEU A 24 22.23 11.68 4.80
N LYS A 25 22.94 11.66 3.67
CA LYS A 25 24.41 11.66 3.64
C LYS A 25 25.00 12.91 4.29
N ARG A 26 24.45 14.08 3.99
CA ARG A 26 24.87 15.33 4.65
C ARG A 26 24.64 15.28 6.16
N LEU A 27 23.50 14.75 6.62
CA LEU A 27 23.21 14.62 8.04
C LEU A 27 24.24 13.72 8.74
N ARG A 28 24.61 12.61 8.12
CA ARG A 28 25.71 11.72 8.54
C ARG A 28 27.04 12.48 8.58
N ASP A 29 27.40 13.17 7.50
CA ASP A 29 28.69 13.86 7.34
C ASP A 29 28.89 15.01 8.35
N LEU A 30 27.83 15.51 8.97
CA LEU A 30 27.89 16.43 10.11
C LEU A 30 28.30 15.74 11.43
N GLY A 31 28.68 14.47 11.40
CA GLY A 31 29.09 13.68 12.59
C GLY A 31 27.92 12.99 13.29
N ASN A 32 26.82 12.73 12.59
CA ASN A 32 25.67 12.00 13.14
C ASN A 32 25.64 10.55 12.64
N THR A 33 25.00 9.69 13.43
CA THR A 33 24.58 8.37 12.96
C THR A 33 23.14 8.45 12.51
N VAL A 34 22.84 7.87 11.36
CA VAL A 34 21.50 7.86 10.76
C VAL A 34 21.11 6.40 10.50
N ILE A 35 20.09 5.93 11.21
CA ILE A 35 19.48 4.61 10.99
C ILE A 35 18.20 4.85 10.21
N VAL A 36 18.05 4.15 9.08
CA VAL A 36 16.89 4.27 8.20
C VAL A 36 16.31 2.88 7.99
N VAL A 37 15.03 2.72 8.29
CA VAL A 37 14.23 1.55 7.88
C VAL A 37 13.70 1.84 6.48
N GLU A 38 14.06 1.01 5.50
CA GLU A 38 13.71 1.23 4.09
C GLU A 38 13.57 -0.07 3.30
N HIS A 39 12.88 0.04 2.17
CA HIS A 39 12.69 -1.02 1.19
C HIS A 39 13.11 -0.60 -0.23
N ASP A 40 13.48 0.68 -0.43
CA ASP A 40 13.96 1.21 -1.71
C ASP A 40 15.39 0.76 -2.05
N GLU A 41 15.58 0.25 -3.27
CA GLU A 41 16.86 -0.28 -3.73
C GLU A 41 17.95 0.80 -3.79
N ASP A 42 17.65 2.00 -4.29
CA ASP A 42 18.62 3.09 -4.41
C ASP A 42 19.17 3.50 -3.04
N THR A 43 18.31 3.47 -2.01
CA THR A 43 18.71 3.72 -0.62
C THR A 43 19.66 2.64 -0.11
N MET A 44 19.34 1.37 -0.35
CA MET A 44 20.22 0.25 0.02
C MET A 44 21.58 0.35 -0.68
N TYR A 45 21.59 0.65 -1.98
CA TYR A 45 22.82 0.87 -2.75
C TYR A 45 23.65 2.05 -2.24
N ALA A 46 23.00 3.10 -1.73
CA ALA A 46 23.66 4.30 -1.24
C ALA A 46 24.14 4.18 0.23
N ALA A 47 23.72 3.15 0.96
CA ALA A 47 24.00 2.97 2.38
C ALA A 47 25.46 2.53 2.63
N ASP A 48 26.06 3.04 3.71
CA ASP A 48 27.39 2.60 4.15
C ASP A 48 27.35 1.19 4.78
N CYS A 49 26.22 0.84 5.40
CA CYS A 49 25.99 -0.43 6.06
C CYS A 49 24.49 -0.77 5.99
N ILE A 50 24.19 -2.04 5.72
CA ILE A 50 22.86 -2.62 5.71
C ILE A 50 22.81 -3.68 6.80
N VAL A 51 21.72 -3.66 7.58
CA VAL A 51 21.36 -4.71 8.53
C VAL A 51 20.13 -5.41 7.99
N ASP A 52 20.29 -6.63 7.50
CA ASP A 52 19.19 -7.43 6.93
C ASP A 52 18.51 -8.27 8.03
N VAL A 53 17.22 -8.03 8.23
CA VAL A 53 16.40 -8.69 9.26
C VAL A 53 15.44 -9.66 8.58
N GLY A 54 15.36 -10.90 9.06
CA GLY A 54 14.58 -11.95 8.40
C GLY A 54 14.73 -13.30 9.08
N PRO A 55 14.54 -14.44 8.37
CA PRO A 55 14.26 -14.55 6.93
C PRO A 55 12.79 -14.37 6.55
N GLY A 56 11.88 -14.25 7.52
CA GLY A 56 10.44 -14.06 7.29
C GLY A 56 9.83 -12.96 8.16
N ALA A 57 8.49 -12.93 8.22
CA ALA A 57 7.75 -12.00 9.07
C ALA A 57 7.17 -12.71 10.30
N GLY A 58 6.90 -11.95 11.38
CA GLY A 58 6.32 -12.47 12.61
C GLY A 58 7.20 -13.55 13.26
N ILE A 59 6.60 -14.69 13.62
CA ILE A 59 7.30 -15.82 14.26
C ILE A 59 8.40 -16.47 13.39
N HIS A 60 8.45 -16.13 12.10
CA HIS A 60 9.43 -16.64 11.14
C HIS A 60 10.55 -15.64 10.83
N GLY A 61 10.58 -14.50 11.53
CA GLY A 61 11.62 -13.48 11.42
C GLY A 61 12.29 -13.19 12.76
N GLY A 62 12.84 -11.99 12.90
CA GLY A 62 13.46 -11.54 14.14
C GLY A 62 14.94 -11.95 14.29
N GLU A 63 15.55 -12.50 13.25
CA GLU A 63 16.97 -12.83 13.22
C GLU A 63 17.74 -11.84 12.34
N ILE A 64 19.00 -11.60 12.70
CA ILE A 64 19.94 -10.87 11.84
C ILE A 64 20.50 -11.84 10.82
N VAL A 65 20.11 -11.68 9.56
CA VAL A 65 20.51 -12.57 8.46
C VAL A 65 21.90 -12.19 7.95
N CYS A 66 22.15 -10.90 7.75
CA CYS A 66 23.44 -10.39 7.29
C CYS A 66 23.66 -8.95 7.73
N VAL A 67 24.91 -8.57 7.94
CA VAL A 67 25.32 -7.18 8.21
C VAL A 67 26.56 -6.83 7.40
N GLY A 68 26.51 -5.73 6.66
CA GLY A 68 27.64 -5.12 5.97
C GLY A 68 27.21 -4.24 4.80
N ASP A 69 28.13 -3.95 3.89
CA ASP A 69 27.82 -3.19 2.69
C ASP A 69 26.93 -3.98 1.70
N VAL A 70 26.47 -3.30 0.66
CA VAL A 70 25.58 -3.87 -0.35
C VAL A 70 26.17 -5.10 -1.06
N GLU A 71 27.48 -5.15 -1.26
CA GLU A 71 28.14 -6.29 -1.91
C GLU A 71 28.15 -7.52 -1.02
N LYS A 72 28.38 -7.34 0.28
CA LYS A 72 28.26 -8.42 1.26
C LYS A 72 26.82 -8.92 1.39
N ILE A 73 25.82 -8.02 1.34
CA ILE A 73 24.40 -8.42 1.36
C ILE A 73 24.06 -9.29 0.14
N LYS A 74 24.48 -8.88 -1.07
CA LYS A 74 24.25 -9.64 -2.31
C LYS A 74 24.86 -11.06 -2.26
N GLN A 75 26.01 -11.21 -1.61
CA GLN A 75 26.69 -12.50 -1.48
C GLN A 75 26.12 -13.41 -0.39
N CYS A 76 25.21 -12.91 0.46
CA CYS A 76 24.62 -13.69 1.53
C CYS A 76 23.50 -14.61 1.01
N PRO A 77 23.67 -15.95 0.99
CA PRO A 77 22.69 -16.86 0.39
C PRO A 77 21.34 -16.91 1.12
N ASN A 78 21.33 -16.54 2.40
CA ASN A 78 20.14 -16.53 3.25
C ASN A 78 19.39 -15.19 3.19
N SER A 79 19.98 -14.14 2.63
CA SER A 79 19.37 -12.82 2.52
C SER A 79 18.38 -12.78 1.36
N ILE A 80 17.09 -12.60 1.66
CA ILE A 80 16.08 -12.36 0.61
C ILE A 80 16.39 -11.04 -0.10
N THR A 81 16.76 -10.02 0.66
CA THR A 81 17.20 -8.72 0.17
C THR A 81 18.37 -8.86 -0.81
N GLY A 82 19.41 -9.62 -0.44
CA GLY A 82 20.55 -9.93 -1.29
C GLY A 82 20.19 -10.61 -2.60
N LYS A 83 19.18 -11.50 -2.58
CA LYS A 83 18.68 -12.16 -3.81
C LYS A 83 18.00 -11.19 -4.77
N TYR A 84 17.28 -10.19 -4.27
CA TYR A 84 16.70 -9.15 -5.11
C TYR A 84 17.79 -8.19 -5.64
N LEU A 85 18.69 -7.72 -4.78
CA LEU A 85 19.77 -6.80 -5.16
C LEU A 85 20.78 -7.42 -6.14
N SER A 86 21.04 -8.73 -6.03
CA SER A 86 21.90 -9.46 -7.00
C SER A 86 21.19 -9.78 -8.31
N GLY A 87 19.85 -9.69 -8.32
CA GLY A 87 19.02 -10.11 -9.44
C GLY A 87 18.83 -11.63 -9.57
N GLU A 88 19.24 -12.43 -8.58
CA GLU A 88 18.84 -13.86 -8.48
C GLU A 88 17.31 -13.98 -8.46
N ARG A 89 16.65 -13.08 -7.72
CA ARG A 89 15.21 -12.89 -7.71
C ARG A 89 14.85 -11.56 -8.35
N LYS A 90 13.81 -11.56 -9.16
CA LYS A 90 13.27 -10.35 -9.80
C LYS A 90 11.75 -10.46 -9.87
N VAL A 91 11.08 -9.32 -9.86
CA VAL A 91 9.65 -9.26 -10.19
C VAL A 91 9.51 -9.53 -11.69
N PRO A 92 8.82 -10.60 -12.12
CA PRO A 92 8.71 -10.93 -13.53
C PRO A 92 7.89 -9.86 -14.25
N VAL A 93 8.37 -9.43 -15.42
CA VAL A 93 7.61 -8.56 -16.31
C VAL A 93 6.66 -9.43 -17.14
N PRO A 94 5.33 -9.19 -17.10
CA PRO A 94 4.40 -9.99 -17.89
C PRO A 94 4.71 -9.92 -19.39
N GLU A 95 4.86 -11.07 -20.06
CA GLU A 95 5.10 -11.15 -21.50
C GLU A 95 3.95 -10.55 -22.32
N LYS A 96 2.72 -10.66 -21.80
CA LYS A 96 1.51 -10.13 -22.42
C LYS A 96 0.76 -9.26 -21.43
N ARG A 97 0.34 -8.08 -21.89
CA ARG A 97 -0.58 -7.21 -21.14
C ARG A 97 -2.02 -7.59 -21.46
N ARG A 98 -2.88 -7.54 -20.45
CA ARG A 98 -4.31 -7.77 -20.62
C ARG A 98 -4.87 -6.74 -21.60
N LYS A 99 -5.60 -7.20 -22.62
CA LYS A 99 -6.46 -6.32 -23.41
C LYS A 99 -7.75 -6.13 -22.60
N GLY A 100 -8.11 -4.88 -22.31
CA GLY A 100 -9.32 -4.56 -21.56
C GLY A 100 -10.60 -5.06 -22.23
N ASN A 101 -11.74 -4.81 -21.59
CA ASN A 101 -13.05 -5.22 -22.12
C ASN A 101 -13.60 -4.26 -23.20
N GLY A 102 -12.79 -3.30 -23.67
CA GLY A 102 -13.19 -2.27 -24.64
C GLY A 102 -13.98 -1.10 -24.05
N LEU A 103 -14.29 -1.14 -22.75
CA LEU A 103 -15.02 -0.09 -22.04
C LEU A 103 -14.04 0.85 -21.31
N PHE A 104 -14.49 2.07 -21.05
CA PHE A 104 -13.66 3.11 -20.42
C PHE A 104 -14.48 3.94 -19.43
N LEU A 105 -13.81 4.39 -18.38
CA LEU A 105 -14.21 5.60 -17.67
C LEU A 105 -13.56 6.80 -18.34
N GLU A 106 -14.32 7.85 -18.61
CA GLU A 106 -13.78 9.09 -19.17
C GLU A 106 -14.03 10.25 -18.22
N VAL A 107 -12.97 10.76 -17.59
CA VAL A 107 -13.02 11.98 -16.78
C VAL A 107 -12.77 13.17 -17.68
N ARG A 108 -13.68 14.15 -17.67
CA ARG A 108 -13.57 15.36 -18.50
C ARG A 108 -13.52 16.64 -17.70
N GLY A 109 -12.66 17.54 -18.16
CA GLY A 109 -12.46 18.86 -17.59
C GLY A 109 -12.05 18.85 -16.12
N ALA A 110 -11.25 17.87 -15.71
CA ALA A 110 -10.74 17.78 -14.34
C ALA A 110 -9.85 18.98 -14.03
N ALA A 111 -10.25 19.76 -13.04
CA ALA A 111 -9.66 21.06 -12.69
C ALA A 111 -9.51 21.27 -11.17
N GLU A 112 -9.57 20.18 -10.39
CA GLU A 112 -9.34 20.23 -8.95
C GLU A 112 -7.86 20.54 -8.63
N ASN A 113 -7.61 21.39 -7.64
CA ASN A 113 -6.27 21.86 -7.26
C ASN A 113 -5.44 22.36 -8.47
N ASN A 114 -4.31 21.72 -8.76
CA ASN A 114 -3.39 22.10 -9.83
C ASN A 114 -3.71 21.45 -11.19
N LEU A 115 -4.78 20.67 -11.30
CA LEU A 115 -5.19 20.03 -12.56
C LEU A 115 -5.60 21.08 -13.59
N LYS A 116 -5.11 20.91 -14.83
CA LYS A 116 -5.20 21.92 -15.90
C LYS A 116 -6.35 21.64 -16.86
N ASN A 117 -7.58 21.46 -16.34
CA ASN A 117 -8.77 21.14 -17.14
C ASN A 117 -8.54 19.91 -18.06
N ILE A 118 -8.02 18.83 -17.46
CA ILE A 118 -7.57 17.65 -18.21
C ILE A 118 -8.73 16.71 -18.54
N ASN A 119 -8.60 15.99 -19.66
CA ASN A 119 -9.49 14.88 -20.04
C ASN A 119 -8.67 13.60 -20.09
N VAL A 120 -9.18 12.50 -19.52
CA VAL A 120 -8.49 11.21 -19.50
C VAL A 120 -9.47 10.06 -19.62
N LYS A 121 -9.10 9.05 -20.42
CA LYS A 121 -9.79 7.76 -20.50
C LYS A 121 -9.02 6.71 -19.70
N ILE A 122 -9.72 5.98 -18.86
CA ILE A 122 -9.20 4.90 -18.03
C ILE A 122 -9.85 3.59 -18.53
N PRO A 123 -9.08 2.64 -19.09
CA PRO A 123 -9.63 1.39 -19.58
C PRO A 123 -10.16 0.53 -18.45
N LEU A 124 -11.33 -0.09 -18.68
CA LEU A 124 -11.92 -1.04 -17.76
C LEU A 124 -11.45 -2.46 -18.05
N GLY A 125 -11.37 -3.27 -16.99
CA GLY A 125 -10.86 -4.63 -17.07
C GLY A 125 -9.34 -4.73 -17.28
N GLU A 126 -8.58 -3.67 -16.98
CA GLU A 126 -7.11 -3.64 -17.04
C GLU A 126 -6.49 -3.29 -15.68
N PHE A 127 -5.20 -3.62 -15.52
CA PHE A 127 -4.40 -3.12 -14.40
C PHE A 127 -3.86 -1.73 -14.76
N VAL A 128 -4.45 -0.68 -14.19
CA VAL A 128 -4.10 0.72 -14.51
C VAL A 128 -3.26 1.32 -13.38
N CYS A 129 -2.05 1.75 -13.71
CA CYS A 129 -1.16 2.47 -12.80
C CYS A 129 -1.23 3.98 -13.10
N VAL A 130 -1.60 4.80 -12.10
CA VAL A 130 -1.52 6.27 -12.18
C VAL A 130 -0.21 6.70 -11.51
N THR A 131 0.75 7.14 -12.32
CA THR A 131 2.10 7.52 -11.86
C THR A 131 2.41 8.99 -12.13
N GLY A 132 3.56 9.45 -11.64
CA GLY A 132 4.05 10.83 -11.74
C GLY A 132 4.68 11.32 -10.44
N VAL A 133 5.42 12.44 -10.52
CA VAL A 133 6.14 13.03 -9.37
C VAL A 133 5.22 13.45 -8.23
N SER A 134 5.74 13.58 -7.00
CA SER A 134 4.94 14.08 -5.88
C SER A 134 4.41 15.49 -6.19
N GLY A 135 3.15 15.75 -5.83
CA GLY A 135 2.46 17.00 -6.17
C GLY A 135 1.98 17.14 -7.63
N SER A 136 2.16 16.14 -8.50
CA SER A 136 1.71 16.23 -9.91
C SER A 136 0.18 16.25 -10.10
N GLY A 137 -0.60 15.98 -9.05
CA GLY A 137 -2.06 15.95 -9.10
C GLY A 137 -2.68 14.54 -9.17
N LYS A 138 -1.90 13.47 -8.97
CA LYS A 138 -2.40 12.07 -8.94
C LYS A 138 -3.58 11.90 -7.97
N SER A 139 -3.40 12.30 -6.71
CA SER A 139 -4.45 12.20 -5.69
C SER A 139 -5.64 13.10 -5.99
N SER A 140 -5.41 14.28 -6.59
CA SER A 140 -6.51 15.16 -7.05
C SER A 140 -7.36 14.47 -8.13
N LEU A 141 -6.72 13.79 -9.08
CA LEU A 141 -7.43 13.09 -10.14
C LEU A 141 -8.14 11.83 -9.61
N VAL A 142 -7.43 10.96 -8.89
CA VAL A 142 -7.90 9.64 -8.49
C VAL A 142 -8.81 9.71 -7.27
N ASN A 143 -8.38 10.37 -6.19
CA ASN A 143 -9.10 10.34 -4.92
C ASN A 143 -10.15 11.45 -4.87
N GLU A 144 -9.77 12.69 -5.19
CA GLU A 144 -10.63 13.85 -5.02
C GLU A 144 -11.72 13.96 -6.10
N ILE A 145 -11.40 13.62 -7.35
CA ILE A 145 -12.38 13.63 -8.44
C ILE A 145 -12.99 12.24 -8.63
N LEU A 146 -12.20 11.29 -9.11
CA LEU A 146 -12.74 10.02 -9.62
C LEU A 146 -13.42 9.20 -8.52
N TYR A 147 -12.73 8.91 -7.42
CA TYR A 147 -13.29 8.12 -6.33
C TYR A 147 -14.48 8.81 -5.68
N LYS A 148 -14.39 10.09 -5.31
CA LYS A 148 -15.51 10.81 -4.68
C LYS A 148 -16.75 10.88 -5.58
N ALA A 149 -16.58 11.02 -6.90
CA ALA A 149 -17.70 11.00 -7.84
C ALA A 149 -18.33 9.61 -7.94
N LEU A 150 -17.53 8.57 -8.17
CA LEU A 150 -18.03 7.20 -8.23
C LEU A 150 -18.65 6.74 -6.91
N ALA A 151 -18.07 7.11 -5.77
CA ALA A 151 -18.60 6.76 -4.46
C ALA A 151 -19.95 7.45 -4.19
N ARG A 152 -20.10 8.71 -4.61
CA ARG A 152 -21.37 9.44 -4.52
C ARG A 152 -22.44 8.79 -5.40
N ASP A 153 -22.10 8.50 -6.66
CA ASP A 153 -23.10 8.11 -7.67
C ASP A 153 -23.42 6.61 -7.65
N LEU A 154 -22.44 5.74 -7.37
CA LEU A 154 -22.63 4.28 -7.32
C LEU A 154 -22.90 3.77 -5.90
N ASN A 155 -22.18 4.30 -4.89
CA ASN A 155 -22.29 3.81 -3.52
C ASN A 155 -23.16 4.70 -2.61
N ARG A 156 -23.74 5.80 -3.14
CA ARG A 156 -24.53 6.79 -2.38
C ARG A 156 -23.77 7.44 -1.22
N ALA A 157 -22.45 7.55 -1.34
CA ALA A 157 -21.63 8.21 -0.33
C ALA A 157 -21.93 9.71 -0.27
N LYS A 158 -21.86 10.29 0.93
CA LYS A 158 -22.01 11.74 1.15
C LYS A 158 -20.68 12.47 0.92
N THR A 159 -20.18 12.42 -0.32
CA THR A 159 -18.94 13.07 -0.75
C THR A 159 -19.21 14.15 -1.79
N ILE A 160 -18.40 15.20 -1.77
CA ILE A 160 -18.41 16.24 -2.80
C ILE A 160 -17.18 16.01 -3.69
N PRO A 161 -17.36 15.61 -4.95
CA PRO A 161 -16.24 15.43 -5.86
C PRO A 161 -15.56 16.77 -6.18
N GLY A 162 -14.26 16.72 -6.42
CA GLY A 162 -13.48 17.87 -6.88
C GLY A 162 -13.97 18.40 -8.23
N LYS A 163 -13.53 19.61 -8.61
CA LYS A 163 -13.92 20.31 -9.84
C LYS A 163 -13.64 19.45 -11.08
N HIS A 164 -14.70 19.11 -11.79
CA HIS A 164 -14.68 18.42 -13.09
C HIS A 164 -15.96 18.77 -13.87
N LYS A 165 -15.98 18.51 -15.19
CA LYS A 165 -17.16 18.75 -16.03
C LYS A 165 -18.13 17.58 -16.04
N GLU A 166 -17.63 16.39 -16.35
CA GLU A 166 -18.42 15.16 -16.41
C GLU A 166 -17.50 13.94 -16.23
N ILE A 167 -18.08 12.82 -15.80
CA ILE A 167 -17.45 11.51 -15.88
C ILE A 167 -18.40 10.58 -16.63
N ARG A 168 -17.93 9.97 -17.71
CA ARG A 168 -18.71 9.03 -18.54
C ARG A 168 -18.26 7.59 -18.31
N GLY A 169 -19.13 6.64 -18.65
CA GLY A 169 -18.83 5.21 -18.54
C GLY A 169 -19.11 4.63 -17.14
N MET A 170 -19.76 5.40 -16.26
CA MET A 170 -20.12 4.93 -14.92
C MET A 170 -21.16 3.79 -14.96
N GLU A 171 -22.00 3.78 -16.00
CA GLU A 171 -22.98 2.72 -16.26
C GLU A 171 -22.37 1.33 -16.45
N ASN A 172 -21.05 1.26 -16.68
CA ASN A 172 -20.31 0.00 -16.80
C ASN A 172 -19.83 -0.55 -15.44
N LEU A 173 -20.19 0.10 -14.33
CA LEU A 173 -19.72 -0.23 -12.97
C LEU A 173 -20.89 -0.33 -11.99
N ASP A 174 -20.90 -1.38 -11.18
CA ASP A 174 -21.90 -1.54 -10.11
C ASP A 174 -21.54 -0.78 -8.83
N LYS A 175 -20.24 -0.71 -8.51
CA LYS A 175 -19.70 -0.11 -7.28
C LYS A 175 -18.25 0.32 -7.44
N VAL A 176 -17.81 1.22 -6.59
CA VAL A 176 -16.39 1.52 -6.38
C VAL A 176 -15.95 1.12 -4.98
N ILE A 177 -14.74 0.55 -4.85
CA ILE A 177 -14.15 0.22 -3.55
C ILE A 177 -12.77 0.86 -3.52
N ALA A 178 -12.54 1.76 -2.56
CA ALA A 178 -11.20 2.23 -2.24
C ALA A 178 -10.63 1.37 -1.11
N ILE A 179 -9.42 0.86 -1.32
CA ILE A 179 -8.62 0.20 -0.30
C ILE A 179 -7.47 1.17 0.01
N ASP A 180 -7.41 1.64 1.25
CA ASP A 180 -6.43 2.63 1.70
C ASP A 180 -5.65 2.13 2.93
N GLN A 181 -4.77 3.00 3.44
CA GLN A 181 -3.96 2.73 4.63
C GLN A 181 -4.64 3.18 5.92
N SER A 182 -5.94 3.49 5.89
CA SER A 182 -6.65 3.87 7.10
C SER A 182 -6.75 2.66 8.05
N PRO A 183 -6.65 2.86 9.37
CA PRO A 183 -6.78 1.75 10.31
C PRO A 183 -8.12 1.03 10.15
N ILE A 184 -8.05 -0.31 10.13
CA ILE A 184 -9.20 -1.22 9.99
C ILE A 184 -10.27 -0.97 11.08
N GLY A 185 -9.86 -0.48 12.24
CA GLY A 185 -10.75 0.12 13.22
C GLY A 185 -9.98 0.99 14.19
N ARG A 186 -10.71 1.76 14.99
CA ARG A 186 -10.14 2.69 15.97
C ARG A 186 -10.08 2.11 17.39
N THR A 187 -10.49 0.86 17.57
CA THR A 187 -10.55 0.19 18.88
C THR A 187 -9.83 -1.15 18.82
N PRO A 188 -9.31 -1.64 19.97
CA PRO A 188 -8.70 -2.97 20.06
C PRO A 188 -9.65 -4.13 19.71
N ARG A 189 -10.97 -3.85 19.65
CA ARG A 189 -11.98 -4.84 19.27
C ARG A 189 -12.01 -5.08 17.76
N SER A 190 -11.45 -4.17 16.96
CA SER A 190 -11.28 -4.39 15.51
C SER A 190 -9.98 -5.14 15.26
N ASN A 191 -10.09 -6.33 14.71
CA ASN A 191 -8.97 -7.18 14.33
C ASN A 191 -9.26 -7.87 12.98
N PRO A 192 -8.29 -8.57 12.38
CA PRO A 192 -8.49 -9.23 11.10
C PRO A 192 -9.68 -10.20 11.08
N ALA A 193 -9.96 -10.87 12.21
CA ALA A 193 -11.06 -11.82 12.30
C ALA A 193 -12.43 -11.14 12.29
N THR A 194 -12.56 -9.99 12.96
CA THR A 194 -13.82 -9.21 12.93
C THR A 194 -14.03 -8.51 11.60
N TYR A 195 -12.96 -8.02 10.97
CA TYR A 195 -13.06 -7.26 9.73
C TYR A 195 -13.41 -8.12 8.52
N THR A 196 -12.82 -9.32 8.43
CA THR A 196 -13.11 -10.28 7.35
C THR A 196 -14.43 -11.03 7.54
N GLY A 197 -15.02 -10.95 8.73
CA GLY A 197 -16.26 -11.65 9.08
C GLY A 197 -16.06 -13.07 9.63
N VAL A 198 -14.86 -13.64 9.54
CA VAL A 198 -14.57 -15.02 9.99
C VAL A 198 -14.83 -15.22 11.48
N PHE A 199 -14.75 -14.16 12.29
CA PHE A 199 -15.10 -14.26 13.71
C PHE A 199 -16.56 -14.67 13.94
N THR A 200 -17.46 -14.36 13.01
CA THR A 200 -18.86 -14.84 13.08
C THR A 200 -18.91 -16.35 12.92
N ASP A 201 -18.17 -16.90 11.97
CA ASP A 201 -18.12 -18.35 11.74
C ASP A 201 -17.49 -19.08 12.93
N ILE A 202 -16.43 -18.50 13.51
CA ILE A 202 -15.80 -19.01 14.74
C ILE A 202 -16.83 -19.05 15.87
N ARG A 203 -17.58 -17.97 16.11
CA ARG A 203 -18.61 -17.94 17.17
C ARG A 203 -19.73 -18.96 16.94
N MET A 204 -20.15 -19.15 15.69
CA MET A 204 -21.14 -20.18 15.35
C MET A 204 -20.61 -21.59 15.63
N LEU A 205 -19.35 -21.85 15.29
CA LEU A 205 -18.70 -23.13 15.57
C LEU A 205 -18.63 -23.42 17.07
N TYR A 206 -18.23 -22.45 17.89
CA TYR A 206 -18.19 -22.61 19.35
C TYR A 206 -19.57 -22.86 19.95
N ALA A 207 -20.60 -22.13 19.50
CA ALA A 207 -21.98 -22.35 19.93
C ALA A 207 -22.54 -23.72 19.52
N ALA A 208 -21.99 -24.35 18.47
CA ALA A 208 -22.41 -25.67 18.02
C ALA A 208 -21.85 -26.84 18.87
N THR A 209 -20.86 -26.59 19.74
CA THR A 209 -20.26 -27.61 20.61
C THR A 209 -21.26 -28.19 21.62
N THR A 210 -21.09 -29.45 22.02
CA THR A 210 -21.97 -30.13 22.97
C THR A 210 -22.06 -29.38 24.29
N ASP A 211 -20.92 -28.92 24.82
CA ASP A 211 -20.86 -28.15 26.07
C ASP A 211 -21.60 -26.83 25.98
N ALA A 212 -21.47 -26.11 24.86
CA ALA A 212 -22.20 -24.87 24.63
C ALA A 212 -23.72 -25.12 24.61
N LYS A 213 -24.16 -26.18 23.92
CA LYS A 213 -25.58 -26.56 23.85
C LYS A 213 -26.13 -26.94 25.22
N MET A 214 -25.42 -27.77 25.99
CA MET A 214 -25.84 -28.16 27.34
C MET A 214 -25.95 -26.96 28.28
N ARG A 215 -25.13 -25.93 28.09
CA ARG A 215 -25.12 -24.69 28.87
C ARG A 215 -26.03 -23.59 28.31
N GLY A 216 -26.74 -23.84 27.20
CA GLY A 216 -27.58 -22.85 26.53
C GLY A 216 -26.80 -21.65 25.95
N PHE A 217 -25.52 -21.81 25.65
CA PHE A 217 -24.70 -20.75 25.08
C PHE A 217 -24.98 -20.57 23.59
N THR A 218 -25.21 -19.32 23.20
CA THR A 218 -25.42 -18.91 21.80
C THR A 218 -24.16 -18.22 21.25
N PRO A 219 -24.07 -17.91 19.95
CA PRO A 219 -22.93 -17.18 19.37
C PRO A 219 -22.64 -15.82 20.03
N SER A 220 -23.60 -15.22 20.76
CA SER A 220 -23.35 -13.98 21.49
C SER A 220 -22.46 -14.18 22.71
N ARG A 221 -22.49 -15.36 23.34
CA ARG A 221 -21.64 -15.70 24.49
C ARG A 221 -20.15 -15.70 24.14
N PHE A 222 -19.83 -15.98 22.89
CA PHE A 222 -18.46 -16.03 22.36
C PHE A 222 -18.03 -14.71 21.69
N SER A 223 -18.80 -13.63 21.89
CA SER A 223 -18.45 -12.29 21.43
C SER A 223 -17.54 -11.58 22.43
N PHE A 224 -16.50 -10.90 21.96
CA PHE A 224 -15.76 -9.88 22.74
C PHE A 224 -16.18 -8.44 22.38
N ASN A 225 -17.17 -8.31 21.49
CA ASN A 225 -17.85 -7.04 21.17
C ASN A 225 -18.99 -6.77 22.13
#